data_AF-A0A1L9RJV3-F1
#
_entry.id   AF-A0A1L9RJV3-F1
#
_cell.length_a   1.000
_cell.length_b   1.000
_cell.length_c   1.000
_cell.angle_alpha   90.00
_cell.angle_beta   90.00
_cell.angle_gamma   90.00
#
_symmetry.space_group_name_H-M   'P 1'
#
loop_
_entity.id
_entity.type
_entity.pdbx_description
1 polymer ?
#
loop_
_entity_poly.entity_id
_entity_poly.type
_entity_poly.pdbx_seq_one_letter_code
_entity_poly.pdbx_strand_id
1 'polypeptide(L)'
;MRNLESTNREQSAELRHLRKIQKNVEVVEEQKKSLENQLQLMKEVESELGTVQIQKQMLEDERTSWTSLLQDNDQSADIDSPEAVVKALLQEQIEKATLVDNMGKIEAQFLEKDETIKNLETERTQMRQEMEKLRTAGAAAAAGGGAVDGRIKARLERQRALAIKEVEYLRAQVKMFDAEEETMNAEEGQFDQQKSEQIANLEKIIDEYRVELEKAHEELSKREATQQEESQPRGVKRPLSPPAESEAEHERLSVLSRKNRTLQESLSKSEQGTELLRRELKAMKSQLRSLQAKSRTRVLELRDNPTAQAENLKMSTITTLRAENRDLLAQLHGSQADVKVVPVSALESMKLDISDMERSVADKEKRMRRLKEIWTAKSSEFREAVASLLGYKLDFLPNGRVRVTSMFHLSPAYRHGDGDASDSQGPGSMGNGEENSIIFDGENGTMKISGGPNSLFAMEIKHLIKFWVEERKDIPCFLAAMTLDFFDKTTRAARM
;
A
#
# COMPACT_ATOMS: atom_id res chain seq x y z
N MET A 1 -50.00 56.19 -75.78
CA MET A 1 -51.08 55.35 -75.20
C MET A 1 -50.78 53.85 -75.36
N ARG A 2 -50.74 53.27 -76.57
CA ARG A 2 -50.48 51.82 -76.76
C ARG A 2 -49.17 51.28 -76.16
N ASN A 3 -48.07 52.02 -76.27
CA ASN A 3 -46.78 51.59 -75.69
C ASN A 3 -46.79 51.58 -74.15
N LEU A 4 -47.55 52.48 -73.51
CA LEU A 4 -47.70 52.49 -72.05
C LEU A 4 -48.58 51.33 -71.57
N GLU A 5 -49.58 50.95 -72.36
CA GLU A 5 -50.42 49.79 -72.09
C GLU A 5 -49.67 48.47 -72.25
N SER A 6 -48.75 48.35 -73.22
CA SER A 6 -47.91 47.17 -73.36
C SER A 6 -46.90 47.05 -72.23
N THR A 7 -46.20 48.13 -71.87
CA THR A 7 -45.26 48.12 -70.73
C THR A 7 -45.97 47.84 -69.41
N ASN A 8 -47.19 48.35 -69.21
CA ASN A 8 -47.98 48.08 -68.01
C ASN A 8 -48.42 46.59 -67.95
N ARG A 9 -48.75 45.98 -69.09
CA ARG A 9 -49.05 44.54 -69.17
C ARG A 9 -47.83 43.66 -68.89
N GLU A 10 -46.66 44.05 -69.40
CA GLU A 10 -45.38 43.39 -69.15
C GLU A 10 -45.00 43.48 -67.66
N GLN A 11 -45.02 44.69 -67.09
CA GLN A 11 -44.80 44.92 -65.66
C GLN A 11 -45.80 44.13 -64.79
N SER A 12 -47.08 44.06 -65.20
CA SER A 12 -48.08 43.25 -64.48
C SER A 12 -47.84 41.74 -64.60
N ALA A 13 -47.25 41.26 -65.71
CA ALA A 13 -46.86 39.88 -65.86
C ALA A 13 -45.62 39.55 -65.00
N GLU A 14 -44.63 40.44 -64.98
CA GLU A 14 -43.45 40.35 -64.12
C GLU A 14 -43.83 40.38 -62.64
N LEU A 15 -44.70 41.31 -62.21
CA LEU A 15 -45.19 41.37 -60.83
C LEU A 15 -45.94 40.09 -60.43
N ARG A 16 -46.74 39.50 -61.35
CA ARG A 16 -47.38 38.21 -61.11
C ARG A 16 -46.38 37.06 -61.02
N HIS A 17 -45.31 37.10 -61.82
CA HIS A 17 -44.24 36.11 -61.77
C HIS A 17 -43.44 36.21 -60.47
N LEU A 18 -43.02 37.42 -60.09
CA LEU A 18 -42.32 37.70 -58.84
C LEU A 18 -43.16 37.29 -57.62
N ARG A 19 -44.47 37.57 -57.62
CA ARG A 19 -45.37 37.09 -56.55
C ARG A 19 -45.48 35.57 -56.47
N LYS A 20 -45.40 34.85 -57.60
CA LYS A 20 -45.38 33.37 -57.60
C LYS A 20 -44.05 32.85 -57.06
N ILE A 21 -42.93 33.45 -57.46
CA ILE A 21 -41.60 33.12 -56.92
C ILE A 21 -41.57 33.37 -55.41
N GLN A 22 -42.07 34.52 -54.96
CA GLN A 22 -42.13 34.85 -53.53
C GLN A 22 -42.91 33.80 -52.74
N LYS A 23 -44.09 33.37 -53.20
CA LYS A 23 -44.84 32.28 -52.55
C LYS A 23 -44.07 30.95 -52.52
N ASN A 24 -43.34 30.61 -53.59
CA ASN A 24 -42.51 29.41 -53.60
C ASN A 24 -41.33 29.54 -52.63
N VAL A 25 -40.71 30.71 -52.54
CA VAL A 25 -39.64 31.00 -51.58
C VAL A 25 -40.18 30.89 -50.15
N GLU A 26 -41.35 31.44 -49.85
CA GLU A 26 -42.01 31.32 -48.54
C GLU A 26 -42.24 29.84 -48.16
N VAL A 27 -42.77 29.02 -49.09
CA VAL A 27 -42.94 27.58 -48.86
C VAL A 27 -41.61 26.86 -48.63
N VAL A 28 -40.57 27.21 -49.39
CA VAL A 28 -39.22 26.63 -49.20
C VAL A 28 -38.61 27.07 -47.87
N GLU A 29 -38.83 28.32 -47.44
CA GLU A 29 -38.39 28.81 -46.14
C GLU A 29 -39.11 28.10 -44.99
N GLU A 30 -40.41 27.84 -45.11
CA GLU A 30 -41.17 27.06 -44.13
C GLU A 30 -40.70 25.60 -44.07
N GLN A 31 -40.48 24.97 -45.23
CA GLN A 31 -39.92 23.62 -45.31
C GLN A 31 -38.51 23.57 -44.71
N LYS A 32 -37.67 24.57 -45.01
CA LYS A 32 -36.33 24.70 -44.43
C LYS A 32 -36.41 24.83 -42.91
N LYS A 33 -37.26 25.70 -42.38
CA LYS A 33 -37.49 25.83 -40.93
C LYS A 33 -37.98 24.53 -40.31
N SER A 34 -38.88 23.80 -40.99
CA SER A 34 -39.37 22.50 -40.52
C SER A 34 -38.25 21.45 -40.48
N LEU A 35 -37.42 21.38 -41.51
CA LEU A 35 -36.25 20.49 -41.57
C LEU A 35 -35.20 20.88 -40.53
N GLU A 36 -34.96 22.17 -40.32
CA GLU A 36 -34.06 22.68 -39.28
C GLU A 36 -34.55 22.27 -37.88
N ASN A 37 -35.85 22.38 -37.61
CA ASN A 37 -36.44 21.92 -36.35
C ASN A 37 -36.34 20.39 -36.18
N GLN A 38 -36.60 19.61 -37.23
CA GLN A 38 -36.42 18.16 -37.19
C GLN A 38 -34.97 17.76 -36.93
N LEU A 39 -34.02 18.49 -37.52
CA LEU A 39 -32.60 18.27 -37.32
C LEU A 39 -32.17 18.63 -35.88
N GLN A 40 -32.76 19.66 -35.29
CA GLN A 40 -32.56 19.98 -33.86
C GLN A 40 -33.09 18.87 -32.96
N LEU A 41 -34.33 18.39 -33.20
CA LEU A 41 -34.90 17.27 -32.45
C LEU A 41 -34.07 15.98 -32.60
N MET A 42 -33.56 15.69 -33.80
CA MET A 42 -32.69 14.55 -34.03
C MET A 42 -31.40 14.64 -33.21
N LYS A 43 -30.78 15.83 -33.14
CA LYS A 43 -29.60 16.06 -32.31
C LYS A 43 -29.87 15.87 -30.82
N GLU A 44 -31.04 16.29 -30.35
CA GLU A 44 -31.47 16.06 -28.96
C GLU A 44 -31.59 14.56 -28.68
N VAL A 45 -32.28 13.81 -29.54
CA VAL A 45 -32.40 12.34 -29.40
C VAL A 45 -31.05 11.64 -29.50
N GLU A 46 -30.14 12.07 -30.38
CA GLU A 46 -28.78 11.53 -30.46
C GLU A 46 -28.00 11.77 -29.15
N SER A 47 -28.20 12.94 -28.52
CA SER A 47 -27.58 13.24 -27.23
C SER A 47 -28.16 12.36 -26.11
N GLU A 48 -29.48 12.14 -26.08
CA GLU A 48 -30.15 11.24 -25.15
C GLU A 48 -29.75 9.77 -25.38
N LEU A 49 -29.62 9.35 -26.63
CA LEU A 49 -29.12 8.02 -26.98
C LEU A 49 -27.69 7.84 -26.47
N GLY A 50 -26.84 8.87 -26.61
CA GLY A 50 -25.50 8.89 -26.07
C GLY A 50 -25.49 8.74 -24.54
N THR A 51 -26.32 9.50 -23.82
CA THR A 51 -26.38 9.40 -22.34
C THR A 51 -26.88 8.03 -21.88
N VAL A 52 -27.91 7.48 -22.53
CA VAL A 52 -28.45 6.15 -22.21
C VAL A 52 -27.45 5.04 -22.54
N GLN A 53 -26.70 5.15 -23.64
CA GLN A 53 -25.65 4.18 -23.97
C GLN A 53 -24.53 4.19 -22.92
N ILE A 54 -24.12 5.36 -22.44
CA ILE A 54 -23.15 5.49 -21.35
C ILE A 54 -23.70 4.86 -20.06
N GLN A 55 -24.95 5.18 -19.69
CA GLN A 55 -25.59 4.59 -18.51
C GLN A 55 -25.67 3.06 -18.60
N LYS A 56 -26.07 2.53 -19.76
CA LYS A 56 -26.10 1.09 -20.00
C LYS A 56 -24.70 0.48 -19.84
N GLN A 57 -23.68 1.10 -20.40
CA GLN A 57 -22.31 0.62 -20.27
C GLN A 57 -21.84 0.63 -18.81
N MET A 58 -22.12 1.69 -18.05
CA MET A 58 -21.79 1.75 -16.63
C MET A 58 -22.48 0.62 -15.86
N LEU A 59 -23.78 0.40 -16.08
CA LEU A 59 -24.52 -0.67 -15.43
C LEU A 59 -24.02 -2.06 -15.83
N GLU A 60 -23.63 -2.26 -17.10
CA GLU A 60 -23.02 -3.51 -17.56
C GLU A 60 -21.65 -3.73 -16.92
N ASP A 61 -20.83 -2.69 -16.80
CA ASP A 61 -19.51 -2.76 -16.18
C ASP A 61 -19.64 -3.04 -14.67
N GLU A 62 -20.58 -2.37 -13.98
CA GLU A 62 -20.97 -2.69 -12.60
C GLU A 62 -21.42 -4.14 -12.48
N ARG A 63 -22.33 -4.62 -13.34
CA ARG A 63 -22.77 -6.03 -13.32
C ARG A 63 -21.60 -6.99 -13.50
N THR A 64 -20.68 -6.70 -14.44
CA THR A 64 -19.49 -7.54 -14.62
C THR A 64 -18.56 -7.50 -13.42
N SER A 65 -18.48 -6.37 -12.71
CA SER A 65 -17.70 -6.26 -11.49
C SER A 65 -18.23 -7.15 -10.37
N TRP A 66 -19.54 -7.07 -10.09
CA TRP A 66 -20.20 -7.90 -9.09
C TRP A 66 -20.13 -9.39 -9.42
N THR A 67 -20.44 -9.75 -10.66
CA THR A 67 -20.35 -11.17 -11.11
C THR A 67 -18.92 -11.71 -11.03
N SER A 68 -17.89 -10.90 -11.33
CA SER A 68 -16.49 -11.32 -11.18
C SER A 68 -16.07 -11.56 -9.72
N LEU A 69 -16.65 -10.81 -8.78
CA LEU A 69 -16.40 -10.97 -7.35
C LEU A 69 -17.12 -12.21 -6.78
N LEU A 70 -18.26 -12.58 -7.38
CA LEU A 70 -19.11 -13.70 -6.94
C LEU A 70 -18.75 -15.05 -7.59
N GLN A 71 -18.21 -15.06 -8.82
CA GLN A 71 -17.95 -16.28 -9.62
C GLN A 71 -16.89 -17.24 -9.06
N ASP A 72 -16.09 -16.84 -8.07
CA ASP A 72 -15.02 -17.68 -7.53
C ASP A 72 -15.45 -18.50 -6.29
N ASN A 73 -16.70 -18.37 -5.87
CA ASN A 73 -17.29 -19.33 -4.93
C ASN A 73 -17.67 -20.59 -5.74
N ASP A 74 -16.89 -21.68 -5.59
CA ASP A 74 -17.18 -23.02 -6.13
C ASP A 74 -18.56 -23.58 -5.71
N GLN A 75 -19.28 -22.86 -4.86
CA GLN A 75 -20.69 -23.04 -4.57
C GLN A 75 -21.48 -22.07 -5.46
N SER A 76 -21.84 -22.55 -6.64
CA SER A 76 -22.82 -21.93 -7.52
C SER A 76 -24.18 -21.83 -6.82
N ALA A 77 -24.36 -20.82 -5.98
CA ALA A 77 -25.67 -20.27 -5.77
C ALA A 77 -25.95 -19.41 -7.01
N ASP A 78 -27.09 -19.63 -7.66
CA ASP A 78 -27.64 -18.84 -8.75
C ASP A 78 -27.97 -17.42 -8.25
N ILE A 79 -26.95 -16.65 -7.88
CA ILE A 79 -27.07 -15.27 -7.45
C ILE A 79 -26.97 -14.40 -8.71
N ASP A 80 -27.97 -14.55 -9.57
CA ASP A 80 -28.08 -13.82 -10.83
C ASP A 80 -28.58 -12.37 -10.63
N SER A 81 -29.04 -12.03 -9.42
CA SER A 81 -29.61 -10.72 -9.09
C SER A 81 -28.95 -10.07 -7.86
N PRO A 82 -28.69 -8.75 -7.87
CA PRO A 82 -28.24 -8.00 -6.70
C PRO A 82 -29.15 -8.19 -5.47
N GLU A 83 -30.47 -8.35 -5.69
CA GLU A 83 -31.42 -8.63 -4.61
C GLU A 83 -31.13 -9.99 -3.94
N ALA A 84 -30.70 -11.00 -4.70
CA ALA A 84 -30.32 -12.29 -4.17
C ALA A 84 -29.01 -12.21 -3.34
N VAL A 85 -28.05 -11.37 -3.74
CA VAL A 85 -26.84 -11.10 -2.94
C VAL A 85 -27.22 -10.49 -1.60
N VAL A 86 -28.11 -9.49 -1.61
CA VAL A 86 -28.55 -8.82 -0.38
C VAL A 86 -29.30 -9.79 0.53
N LYS A 87 -30.17 -10.64 -0.03
CA LYS A 87 -30.87 -11.69 0.75
C LYS A 87 -29.89 -12.70 1.35
N ALA A 88 -28.92 -13.17 0.57
CA ALA A 88 -27.88 -14.08 1.07
C ALA A 88 -27.01 -13.42 2.15
N LEU A 89 -26.63 -12.14 1.97
CA LEU A 89 -25.87 -11.40 2.97
C LEU A 89 -26.67 -11.18 4.26
N LEU A 90 -27.96 -10.87 4.17
CA LEU A 90 -28.84 -10.78 5.34
C LEU A 90 -28.96 -12.14 6.03
N GLN A 91 -29.09 -13.23 5.28
CA GLN A 91 -29.12 -14.58 5.82
C GLN A 91 -27.80 -14.90 6.56
N GLU A 92 -26.65 -14.66 5.94
CA GLU A 92 -25.32 -14.83 6.54
C GLU A 92 -25.13 -13.94 7.78
N GLN A 93 -25.65 -12.71 7.78
CA GLN A 93 -25.62 -11.84 8.95
C GLN A 93 -26.46 -12.39 10.10
N ILE A 94 -27.65 -12.93 9.80
CA ILE A 94 -28.50 -13.59 10.80
C ILE A 94 -27.80 -14.85 11.32
N GLU A 95 -27.28 -15.70 10.43
CA GLU A 95 -26.56 -16.92 10.80
C GLU A 95 -25.34 -16.59 11.66
N LYS A 96 -24.52 -15.62 11.26
CA LYS A 96 -23.39 -15.14 12.07
C LYS A 96 -23.83 -14.59 13.42
N ALA A 97 -24.91 -13.82 13.49
CA ALA A 97 -25.45 -13.34 14.77
C ALA A 97 -25.87 -14.52 15.67
N THR A 98 -26.56 -15.53 15.12
CA THR A 98 -26.94 -16.73 15.87
C THR A 98 -25.73 -17.56 16.31
N LEU A 99 -24.68 -17.65 15.48
CA LEU A 99 -23.44 -18.33 15.85
C LEU A 99 -22.68 -17.58 16.95
N VAL A 100 -22.65 -16.24 16.91
CA VAL A 100 -22.07 -15.41 17.97
C VAL A 100 -22.87 -15.58 19.27
N ASP A 101 -24.20 -15.58 19.21
CA ASP A 101 -25.05 -15.85 20.38
C ASP A 101 -24.80 -17.25 20.96
N ASN A 102 -24.64 -18.26 20.10
CA ASN A 102 -24.33 -19.62 20.51
C ASN A 102 -22.91 -19.72 21.08
N MET A 103 -21.92 -19.05 20.50
CA MET A 103 -20.58 -18.94 21.08
C MET A 103 -20.62 -18.27 22.45
N GLY A 104 -21.38 -17.19 22.62
CA GLY A 104 -21.55 -16.53 23.91
C GLY A 104 -22.18 -17.45 24.97
N LYS A 105 -23.16 -18.28 24.57
CA LYS A 105 -23.73 -19.32 25.46
C LYS A 105 -22.71 -20.38 25.83
N ILE A 106 -21.90 -20.86 24.89
CA ILE A 106 -20.85 -21.85 25.12
C ILE A 106 -19.74 -21.26 26.00
N GLU A 107 -19.32 -20.02 25.77
CA GLU A 107 -18.35 -19.30 26.60
C GLU A 107 -18.86 -19.14 28.04
N ALA A 108 -20.15 -18.81 28.22
CA ALA A 108 -20.77 -18.77 29.55
C ALA A 108 -20.76 -20.14 30.24
N GLN A 109 -21.10 -21.21 29.52
CA GLN A 109 -21.00 -22.58 30.05
C GLN A 109 -19.55 -22.97 30.39
N PHE A 110 -18.59 -22.56 29.56
CA PHE A 110 -17.17 -22.83 29.80
C PHE A 110 -16.68 -22.10 31.05
N LEU A 111 -17.06 -20.83 31.24
CA LEU A 111 -16.74 -20.07 32.45
C LEU A 111 -17.34 -20.71 33.70
N GLU A 112 -18.61 -21.16 33.65
CA GLU A 112 -19.23 -21.90 34.75
C GLU A 112 -18.44 -23.18 35.07
N LYS A 113 -18.04 -23.95 34.05
CA LYS A 113 -17.22 -25.14 34.25
C LYS A 113 -15.84 -24.81 34.82
N ASP A 114 -15.17 -23.77 34.35
CA ASP A 114 -13.88 -23.32 34.88
C ASP A 114 -13.99 -22.89 36.35
N GLU A 115 -15.07 -22.20 36.73
CA GLU A 115 -15.34 -21.88 38.14
C GLU A 115 -15.55 -23.15 38.97
N THR A 116 -16.30 -24.14 38.46
CA THR A 116 -16.44 -25.43 39.15
C THR A 116 -15.11 -26.16 39.29
N ILE A 117 -14.26 -26.14 38.25
CA ILE A 117 -12.93 -26.76 38.30
C ILE A 117 -12.06 -26.06 39.33
N LYS A 118 -12.04 -24.72 39.37
CA LYS A 118 -11.31 -23.95 40.39
C LYS A 118 -11.79 -24.26 41.80
N ASN A 119 -13.10 -24.40 42.00
CA ASN A 119 -13.65 -24.77 43.31
C ASN A 119 -13.19 -26.19 43.70
N LEU A 120 -13.26 -27.16 42.78
CA LEU A 120 -12.77 -28.52 43.03
C LEU A 120 -11.24 -28.57 43.26
N GLU A 121 -10.47 -27.74 42.56
CA GLU A 121 -9.03 -27.63 42.78
C GLU A 121 -8.71 -27.04 44.16
N THR A 122 -9.43 -26.00 44.59
CA THR A 122 -9.25 -25.41 45.92
C THR A 122 -9.65 -26.42 47.01
N GLU A 123 -10.78 -27.11 46.88
CA GLU A 123 -11.17 -28.21 47.78
C GLU A 123 -10.11 -29.33 47.80
N ARG A 124 -9.59 -29.75 46.64
CA ARG A 124 -8.52 -30.76 46.58
C ARG A 124 -7.25 -30.29 47.30
N THR A 125 -6.88 -29.02 47.17
CA THR A 125 -5.72 -28.46 47.90
C THR A 125 -5.98 -28.40 49.40
N GLN A 126 -7.18 -28.02 49.85
CA GLN A 126 -7.57 -28.03 51.26
C GLN A 126 -7.53 -29.44 51.85
N MET A 127 -8.16 -30.42 51.18
CA MET A 127 -8.12 -31.83 51.60
C MET A 127 -6.69 -32.39 51.65
N ARG A 128 -5.82 -32.01 50.71
CA ARG A 128 -4.39 -32.39 50.76
C ARG A 128 -3.69 -31.78 51.97
N GLN A 129 -3.94 -30.51 52.28
CA GLN A 129 -3.39 -29.87 53.48
C GLN A 129 -3.90 -30.53 54.76
N GLU A 130 -5.18 -30.92 54.81
CA GLU A 130 -5.75 -31.65 55.95
C GLU A 130 -5.15 -33.05 56.11
N MET A 131 -4.99 -33.80 55.01
CA MET A 131 -4.30 -35.10 55.02
C MET A 131 -2.85 -34.96 55.48
N GLU A 132 -2.15 -33.90 55.07
CA GLU A 132 -0.78 -33.62 55.51
C GLU A 132 -0.73 -33.24 57.00
N LYS A 133 -1.67 -32.43 57.49
CA LYS A 133 -1.84 -32.13 58.92
C LYS A 133 -2.09 -33.41 59.73
N LEU A 134 -3.03 -34.25 59.31
CA LEU A 134 -3.32 -35.52 59.98
C LEU A 134 -2.12 -36.48 59.94
N ARG A 135 -1.38 -36.52 58.82
CA ARG A 135 -0.15 -37.31 58.70
C ARG A 135 0.93 -36.81 59.67
N THR A 136 1.13 -35.50 59.77
CA THR A 136 2.09 -34.92 60.73
C THR A 136 1.64 -35.10 62.18
N ALA A 137 0.34 -35.01 62.48
CA ALA A 137 -0.22 -35.28 63.80
C ALA A 137 -0.09 -36.75 64.20
N GLY A 138 -0.34 -37.68 63.27
CA GLY A 138 -0.12 -39.12 63.46
C GLY A 138 1.37 -39.46 63.66
N ALA A 139 2.26 -38.80 62.91
CA ALA A 139 3.70 -38.94 63.10
C ALA A 139 4.17 -38.40 64.47
N ALA A 140 3.59 -37.29 64.94
CA ALA A 140 3.88 -36.74 66.27
C ALA A 140 3.35 -37.63 67.41
N ALA A 141 2.17 -38.23 67.25
CA ALA A 141 1.61 -39.20 68.21
C ALA A 141 2.43 -40.50 68.28
N ALA A 142 2.92 -41.00 67.14
CA ALA A 142 3.81 -42.17 67.07
C ALA A 142 5.18 -41.91 67.73
N ALA A 143 5.72 -40.69 67.60
CA ALA A 143 6.98 -40.31 68.23
C ALA A 143 6.87 -40.13 69.76
N GLY A 144 5.70 -39.73 70.28
CA GLY A 144 5.46 -39.58 71.72
C GLY A 144 5.12 -40.90 72.45
N GLY A 145 4.39 -41.81 71.80
CA GLY A 145 4.00 -43.11 72.39
C GLY A 145 5.06 -44.21 72.28
N GLY A 146 5.92 -44.17 71.26
CA GLY A 146 6.86 -45.25 70.96
C GLY A 146 7.89 -45.56 72.06
N ALA A 147 8.26 -44.57 72.88
CA ALA A 147 9.21 -44.77 73.99
C ALA A 147 8.58 -45.46 75.21
N VAL A 148 7.27 -45.29 75.43
CA VAL A 148 6.52 -45.91 76.53
C VAL A 148 6.07 -47.31 76.10
N ASP A 149 5.55 -47.45 74.88
CA ASP A 149 5.15 -48.75 74.33
C ASP A 149 6.34 -49.69 74.13
N GLY A 150 7.52 -49.19 73.73
CA GLY A 150 8.73 -50.00 73.62
C GLY A 150 9.20 -50.57 74.97
N ARG A 151 9.06 -49.81 76.07
CA ARG A 151 9.40 -50.28 77.43
C ARG A 151 8.39 -51.27 77.97
N ILE A 152 7.10 -51.07 77.69
CA ILE A 152 6.03 -51.98 78.11
C ILE A 152 6.13 -53.30 77.34
N LYS A 153 6.36 -53.26 76.02
CA LYS A 153 6.60 -54.46 75.20
C LYS A 153 7.83 -55.24 75.66
N ALA A 154 8.96 -54.58 75.90
CA ALA A 154 10.16 -55.25 76.41
C ALA A 154 9.98 -55.89 77.80
N ARG A 155 9.14 -55.30 78.66
CA ARG A 155 8.79 -55.87 79.97
C ARG A 155 7.87 -57.09 79.83
N LEU A 156 6.87 -57.02 78.95
CA LEU A 156 5.96 -58.13 78.67
C LEU A 156 6.68 -59.30 77.99
N GLU A 157 7.62 -59.04 77.09
CA GLU A 157 8.45 -60.08 76.47
C GLU A 157 9.35 -60.79 77.49
N ARG A 158 9.95 -60.05 78.44
CA ARG A 158 10.69 -60.67 79.55
C ARG A 158 9.79 -61.51 80.46
N GLN A 159 8.59 -61.03 80.77
CA GLN A 159 7.62 -61.81 81.57
C GLN A 159 7.17 -63.07 80.84
N ARG A 160 6.91 -63.00 79.52
CA ARG A 160 6.58 -64.15 78.69
C ARG A 160 7.72 -65.16 78.66
N ALA A 161 8.96 -64.71 78.48
CA ALA A 161 10.13 -65.59 78.46
C ALA A 161 10.37 -66.29 79.81
N LEU A 162 10.10 -65.62 80.94
CA LEU A 162 10.19 -66.24 82.26
C LEU A 162 9.07 -67.27 82.48
N ALA A 163 7.84 -66.96 82.10
CA ALA A 163 6.71 -67.89 82.20
C ALA A 163 6.90 -69.14 81.32
N ILE A 164 7.48 -69.00 80.13
CA ILE A 164 7.81 -70.15 79.26
C ILE A 164 8.82 -71.07 79.94
N LYS A 165 9.88 -70.52 80.56
CA LYS A 165 10.87 -71.33 81.29
C LYS A 165 10.29 -72.00 82.53
N GLU A 166 9.36 -71.35 83.22
CA GLU A 166 8.65 -71.95 84.36
C GLU A 166 7.73 -73.09 83.91
N VAL A 167 7.03 -72.93 82.78
CA VAL A 167 6.23 -74.01 82.18
C VAL A 167 7.11 -75.17 81.72
N GLU A 168 8.27 -74.89 81.10
CA GLU A 168 9.24 -75.93 80.72
C GLU A 168 9.78 -76.68 81.95
N TYR A 169 10.07 -75.97 83.04
CA TYR A 169 10.51 -76.56 84.30
C TYR A 169 9.42 -77.43 84.93
N LEU A 170 8.17 -76.96 84.98
CA LEU A 170 7.02 -77.72 85.50
C LEU A 170 6.72 -78.94 84.62
N ARG A 171 6.82 -78.83 83.29
CA ARG A 171 6.70 -79.96 82.37
C ARG A 171 7.80 -81.00 82.61
N ALA A 172 9.04 -80.58 82.84
CA ALA A 172 10.12 -81.50 83.20
C ALA A 172 9.87 -82.19 84.54
N GLN A 173 9.30 -81.48 85.52
CA GLN A 173 8.97 -82.04 86.83
C GLN A 173 7.83 -83.06 86.76
N VAL A 174 6.78 -82.80 85.96
CA VAL A 174 5.71 -83.76 85.69
C VAL A 174 6.26 -84.99 84.98
N LYS A 175 7.14 -84.82 83.98
CA LYS A 175 7.78 -85.93 83.28
C LYS A 175 8.67 -86.79 84.21
N MET A 176 9.29 -86.19 85.22
CA MET A 176 10.04 -86.92 86.25
C MET A 176 9.11 -87.71 87.18
N PHE A 177 7.96 -87.14 87.55
CA PHE A 177 6.94 -87.85 88.33
C PHE A 177 6.29 -88.99 87.53
N ASP A 178 6.01 -88.81 86.25
CA ASP A 178 5.51 -89.88 85.36
C ASP A 178 6.53 -91.03 85.27
N ALA A 179 7.83 -90.71 85.21
CA ALA A 179 8.91 -91.71 85.20
C ALA A 179 9.09 -92.40 86.58
N GLU A 180 8.90 -91.68 87.69
CA GLU A 180 8.90 -92.28 89.03
C GLU A 180 7.66 -93.18 89.26
N GLU A 181 6.47 -92.79 88.78
CA GLU A 181 5.27 -93.62 88.82
C GLU A 181 5.41 -94.88 87.95
N GLU A 182 6.05 -94.81 86.77
CA GLU A 182 6.36 -95.98 85.94
C GLU A 182 7.30 -96.99 86.64
N THR A 183 8.15 -96.53 87.57
CA THR A 183 9.15 -97.40 88.24
C THR A 183 8.68 -97.94 89.60
N MET A 184 7.79 -97.24 90.30
CA MET A 184 7.32 -97.61 91.64
C MET A 184 5.95 -98.33 91.65
N ASN A 185 5.12 -98.20 90.61
CA ASN A 185 3.76 -98.78 90.56
C ASN A 185 3.59 -99.87 89.48
N ALA A 186 4.53 -100.82 89.38
CA ALA A 186 4.43 -101.93 88.42
C ALA A 186 3.37 -103.00 88.81
N GLU A 187 2.85 -102.99 90.05
CA GLU A 187 1.95 -104.05 90.56
C GLU A 187 0.46 -103.62 90.67
N GLU A 188 0.13 -102.34 90.46
CA GLU A 188 -1.25 -101.87 90.31
C GLU A 188 -1.42 -101.26 88.91
N GLY A 189 -1.94 -102.06 87.97
CA GLY A 189 -2.07 -101.72 86.54
C GLY A 189 -3.07 -100.60 86.23
N GLN A 190 -2.77 -99.37 86.65
CA GLN A 190 -3.45 -98.14 86.23
C GLN A 190 -2.48 -97.06 85.75
N PHE A 191 -1.35 -97.45 85.16
CA PHE A 191 -0.59 -96.53 84.31
C PHE A 191 -1.20 -96.54 82.89
N ASP A 192 -1.95 -95.48 82.58
CA ASP A 192 -2.70 -95.35 81.32
C ASP A 192 -1.77 -94.84 80.21
N GLN A 193 -0.83 -95.69 79.76
CA GLN A 193 0.12 -95.40 78.67
C GLN A 193 -0.56 -94.81 77.42
N GLN A 194 -1.79 -95.23 77.15
CA GLN A 194 -2.55 -94.73 76.02
C GLN A 194 -2.94 -93.26 76.18
N LYS A 195 -3.23 -92.79 77.40
CA LYS A 195 -3.50 -91.37 77.67
C LYS A 195 -2.25 -90.52 77.65
N SER A 196 -1.11 -91.02 78.17
CA SER A 196 0.16 -90.27 78.08
C SER A 196 0.64 -90.15 76.63
N GLU A 197 0.48 -91.19 75.81
CA GLU A 197 0.72 -91.13 74.36
C GLU A 197 -0.25 -90.19 73.62
N GLN A 198 -1.53 -90.18 74.00
CA GLN A 198 -2.52 -89.25 73.43
C GLN A 198 -2.19 -87.79 73.78
N ILE A 199 -1.80 -87.53 75.03
CA ILE A 199 -1.37 -86.20 75.49
C ILE A 199 -0.10 -85.77 74.76
N ALA A 200 0.89 -86.65 74.61
CA ALA A 200 2.12 -86.34 73.85
C ALA A 200 1.83 -86.04 72.36
N ASN A 201 0.88 -86.74 71.75
CA ASN A 201 0.47 -86.46 70.37
C ASN A 201 -0.31 -85.14 70.26
N LEU A 202 -1.17 -84.81 71.23
CA LEU A 202 -1.86 -83.52 71.28
C LEU A 202 -0.89 -82.36 71.52
N GLU A 203 0.13 -82.54 72.35
CA GLU A 203 1.18 -81.54 72.56
C GLU A 203 2.00 -81.29 71.28
N LYS A 204 2.37 -82.35 70.54
CA LYS A 204 3.04 -82.19 69.24
C LYS A 204 2.20 -81.40 68.24
N ILE A 205 0.90 -81.69 68.14
CA ILE A 205 0.01 -80.96 67.22
C ILE A 205 -0.13 -79.49 67.65
N ILE A 206 -0.18 -79.20 68.96
CA ILE A 206 -0.22 -77.82 69.46
C ILE A 206 1.10 -77.08 69.17
N ASP A 207 2.24 -77.73 69.30
CA ASP A 207 3.54 -77.13 68.98
C ASP A 207 3.71 -76.92 67.46
N GLU A 208 3.22 -77.83 66.62
CA GLU A 208 3.14 -77.65 65.17
C GLU A 208 2.27 -76.43 64.80
N TYR A 209 1.09 -76.28 65.41
CA TYR A 209 0.24 -75.10 65.19
C TYR A 209 0.89 -73.79 65.66
N ARG A 210 1.68 -73.81 66.75
CA ARG A 210 2.42 -72.62 67.20
C ARG A 210 3.49 -72.20 66.21
N VAL A 211 4.23 -73.15 65.66
CA VAL A 211 5.24 -72.89 64.63
C VAL A 211 4.60 -72.37 63.34
N GLU A 212 3.45 -72.91 62.94
CA GLU A 212 2.68 -72.39 61.79
C GLU A 212 2.17 -70.97 62.02
N LEU A 213 1.69 -70.65 63.23
CA LEU A 213 1.29 -69.28 63.59
C LEU A 213 2.46 -68.30 63.56
N GLU A 214 3.64 -68.70 64.06
CA GLU A 214 4.85 -67.86 64.00
C GLU A 214 5.30 -67.62 62.55
N LYS A 215 5.29 -68.66 61.70
CA LYS A 215 5.57 -68.53 60.27
C LYS A 215 4.57 -67.62 59.56
N ALA A 216 3.27 -67.76 59.84
CA ALA A 216 2.24 -66.89 59.29
C ALA A 216 2.42 -65.43 59.73
N HIS A 217 2.88 -65.19 60.96
CA HIS A 217 3.21 -63.84 61.45
C HIS A 217 4.44 -63.25 60.75
N GLU A 218 5.48 -64.05 60.52
CA GLU A 218 6.65 -63.64 59.74
C GLU A 218 6.30 -63.31 58.28
N GLU A 219 5.41 -64.09 57.66
CA GLU A 219 4.93 -63.83 56.30
C GLU A 219 4.07 -62.57 56.21
N LEU A 220 3.21 -62.31 57.22
CA LEU A 220 2.43 -61.07 57.31
C LEU A 220 3.32 -59.85 57.50
N SER A 221 4.30 -59.91 58.42
CA SER A 221 5.24 -58.80 58.64
C SER A 221 6.13 -58.52 57.43
N LYS A 222 6.57 -59.56 56.70
CA LYS A 222 7.27 -59.41 55.40
C LYS A 222 6.36 -58.74 54.35
N ARG A 223 5.08 -59.12 54.26
CA ARG A 223 4.12 -58.49 53.33
C ARG A 223 3.82 -57.04 53.68
N GLU A 224 3.68 -56.70 54.96
CA GLU A 224 3.49 -55.32 55.41
C GLU A 224 4.73 -54.44 55.14
N ALA A 225 5.94 -54.98 55.31
CA ALA A 225 7.17 -54.28 54.94
C ALA A 225 7.27 -54.05 53.42
N THR A 226 6.83 -55.02 52.61
CA THR A 226 6.86 -54.92 51.15
C THR A 226 5.83 -53.89 50.62
N GLN A 227 4.67 -53.75 51.28
CA GLN A 227 3.68 -52.72 50.93
C GLN A 227 4.13 -51.29 51.27
N GLN A 228 5.08 -51.11 52.21
CA GLN A 228 5.68 -49.79 52.47
C GLN A 228 6.79 -49.42 51.44
N GLU A 229 7.46 -50.40 50.84
CA GLU A 229 8.53 -50.17 49.86
C GLU A 229 8.05 -49.74 48.46
N GLU A 230 6.81 -50.03 48.06
CA GLU A 230 6.20 -49.42 46.85
C GLU A 230 5.80 -47.93 47.06
N SER A 231 5.97 -47.40 48.28
CA SER A 231 5.77 -45.99 48.61
C SER A 231 7.05 -45.33 49.09
N GLN A 232 8.20 -45.57 48.44
CA GLN A 232 9.37 -44.74 48.69
C GLN A 232 9.09 -43.26 48.34
N PRO A 233 9.28 -42.31 49.28
CA PRO A 233 9.35 -40.91 48.96
C PRO A 233 10.67 -40.66 48.24
N ARG A 234 10.62 -40.42 46.93
CA ARG A 234 11.72 -39.76 46.21
C ARG A 234 12.07 -38.51 47.01
N GLY A 235 13.32 -38.42 47.47
CA GLY A 235 13.81 -37.34 48.33
C GLY A 235 13.39 -35.96 47.83
N VAL A 236 12.39 -35.38 48.47
CA VAL A 236 12.06 -33.97 48.35
C VAL A 236 13.18 -33.24 49.07
N LYS A 237 14.16 -32.75 48.30
CA LYS A 237 14.94 -31.60 48.73
C LYS A 237 13.92 -30.59 49.25
N ARG A 238 14.10 -30.10 50.49
CA ARG A 238 13.29 -29.06 51.14
C ARG A 238 12.62 -28.19 50.08
N PRO A 239 11.28 -27.99 50.08
CA PRO A 239 10.71 -26.93 49.27
C PRO A 239 11.31 -25.63 49.82
N LEU A 240 12.30 -25.11 49.10
CA LEU A 240 12.74 -23.74 49.24
C LEU A 240 11.49 -22.93 48.97
N SER A 241 10.93 -22.27 49.98
CA SER A 241 9.71 -21.48 49.87
C SER A 241 9.70 -20.66 48.57
N PRO A 242 8.79 -20.91 47.60
CA PRO A 242 8.67 -20.04 46.44
C PRO A 242 7.20 -19.68 46.19
N PRO A 243 6.49 -19.00 47.09
CA PRO A 243 5.25 -18.33 46.66
C PRO A 243 5.60 -17.23 45.63
N ALA A 244 6.68 -16.49 45.85
CA ALA A 244 7.03 -15.30 45.08
C ALA A 244 7.57 -15.58 43.66
N GLU A 245 8.43 -16.61 43.48
CA GLU A 245 8.94 -16.96 42.14
C GLU A 245 7.87 -17.66 41.29
N SER A 246 7.04 -18.51 41.90
CA SER A 246 5.95 -19.17 41.20
C SER A 246 4.83 -18.20 40.80
N GLU A 247 4.51 -17.19 41.62
CA GLU A 247 3.55 -16.12 41.24
C GLU A 247 4.11 -15.24 40.11
N ALA A 248 5.37 -14.82 40.19
CA ALA A 248 6.00 -14.00 39.14
C ALA A 248 6.11 -14.75 37.79
N GLU A 249 6.38 -16.06 37.82
CA GLU A 249 6.34 -16.90 36.62
C GLU A 249 4.91 -17.05 36.07
N HIS A 250 3.91 -17.19 36.94
CA HIS A 250 2.51 -17.29 36.54
C HIS A 250 1.97 -15.98 35.95
N GLU A 251 2.38 -14.83 36.48
CA GLU A 251 2.10 -13.51 35.92
C GLU A 251 2.76 -13.33 34.55
N ARG A 252 4.03 -13.73 34.41
CA ARG A 252 4.75 -13.69 33.13
C ARG A 252 4.10 -14.59 32.08
N LEU A 253 3.68 -15.79 32.46
CA LEU A 253 2.94 -16.72 31.60
C LEU A 253 1.56 -16.16 31.22
N SER A 254 0.86 -15.50 32.14
CA SER A 254 -0.41 -14.81 31.87
C SER A 254 -0.24 -13.67 30.87
N VAL A 255 0.78 -12.83 31.03
CA VAL A 255 1.11 -11.75 30.09
C VAL A 255 1.48 -12.30 28.71
N LEU A 256 2.28 -13.37 28.65
CA LEU A 256 2.65 -14.02 27.39
C LEU A 256 1.47 -14.69 26.71
N SER A 257 0.56 -15.31 27.46
CA SER A 257 -0.67 -15.90 26.94
C SER A 257 -1.61 -14.85 26.33
N ARG A 258 -1.81 -13.72 27.03
CA ARG A 258 -2.56 -12.57 26.50
C ARG A 258 -1.92 -12.03 25.22
N LYS A 259 -0.60 -11.85 25.20
CA LYS A 259 0.14 -11.42 23.99
C LYS A 259 -0.02 -12.41 22.84
N ASN A 260 0.07 -13.72 23.11
CA ASN A 260 -0.11 -14.75 22.10
C ASN A 260 -1.52 -14.70 21.50
N ARG A 261 -2.57 -14.56 22.33
CA ARG A 261 -3.95 -14.37 21.88
C ARG A 261 -4.10 -13.11 21.01
N THR A 262 -3.55 -11.97 21.43
CA THR A 262 -3.63 -10.74 20.62
C THR A 262 -2.88 -10.86 19.30
N LEU A 263 -1.75 -11.58 19.27
CA LEU A 263 -0.99 -11.81 18.05
C LEU A 263 -1.75 -12.75 17.12
N GLN A 264 -2.37 -13.81 17.63
CA GLN A 264 -3.24 -14.70 16.86
C GLN A 264 -4.44 -13.95 16.26
N GLU A 265 -5.09 -13.06 17.02
CA GLU A 265 -6.16 -12.19 16.51
C GLU A 265 -5.66 -11.19 15.44
N SER A 266 -4.45 -10.65 15.60
CA SER A 266 -3.86 -9.76 14.60
C SER A 266 -3.47 -10.50 13.31
N LEU A 267 -2.98 -11.73 13.46
CA LEU A 267 -2.61 -12.61 12.35
C LEU A 267 -3.86 -12.99 11.56
N SER A 268 -4.92 -13.44 12.23
CA SER A 268 -6.17 -13.82 11.56
C SER A 268 -6.83 -12.62 10.86
N LYS A 269 -6.83 -11.43 11.47
CA LYS A 269 -7.29 -10.18 10.81
C LYS A 269 -6.45 -9.83 9.58
N SER A 270 -5.13 -9.97 9.68
CA SER A 270 -4.23 -9.70 8.56
C SER A 270 -4.44 -10.71 7.43
N GLU A 271 -4.53 -12.01 7.74
CA GLU A 271 -4.80 -13.08 6.79
C GLU A 271 -6.12 -12.85 6.06
N GLN A 272 -7.21 -12.57 6.79
CA GLN A 272 -8.51 -12.20 6.21
C GLN A 272 -8.41 -10.99 5.26
N GLY A 273 -7.67 -9.95 5.68
CA GLY A 273 -7.40 -8.80 4.82
C GLY A 273 -6.64 -9.17 3.55
N THR A 274 -5.59 -10.00 3.66
CA THR A 274 -4.82 -10.44 2.48
C THR A 274 -5.64 -11.29 1.52
N GLU A 275 -6.53 -12.14 2.04
CA GLU A 275 -7.44 -12.92 1.19
C GLU A 275 -8.42 -12.02 0.45
N LEU A 276 -9.02 -11.05 1.14
CA LEU A 276 -9.93 -10.08 0.54
C LEU A 276 -9.22 -9.30 -0.57
N LEU A 277 -8.03 -8.75 -0.30
CA LEU A 277 -7.24 -8.03 -1.30
C LEU A 277 -6.86 -8.93 -2.49
N ARG A 278 -6.53 -10.21 -2.25
CA ARG A 278 -6.23 -11.16 -3.34
C ARG A 278 -7.46 -11.40 -4.23
N ARG A 279 -8.65 -11.53 -3.62
CA ARG A 279 -9.91 -11.69 -4.36
C ARG A 279 -10.23 -10.43 -5.18
N GLU A 280 -10.11 -9.24 -4.60
CA GLU A 280 -10.29 -7.97 -5.32
C GLU A 280 -9.30 -7.84 -6.48
N LEU A 281 -8.02 -8.19 -6.27
CA LEU A 281 -7.01 -8.15 -7.33
C LEU A 281 -7.38 -9.09 -8.48
N LYS A 282 -7.86 -10.31 -8.18
CA LYS A 282 -8.31 -11.28 -9.19
C LYS A 282 -9.52 -10.75 -9.97
N ALA A 283 -10.51 -10.19 -9.26
CA ALA A 283 -11.68 -9.56 -9.87
C ALA A 283 -11.28 -8.39 -10.79
N MET A 284 -10.46 -7.45 -10.30
CA MET A 284 -9.97 -6.31 -11.08
C MET A 284 -9.15 -6.74 -12.30
N LYS A 285 -8.32 -7.78 -12.19
CA LYS A 285 -7.62 -8.36 -13.34
C LYS A 285 -8.56 -8.96 -14.37
N SER A 286 -9.63 -9.63 -13.94
CA SER A 286 -10.63 -10.20 -14.84
C SER A 286 -11.41 -9.10 -15.59
N GLN A 287 -11.75 -8.01 -14.89
CA GLN A 287 -12.39 -6.82 -15.46
C GLN A 287 -11.47 -6.12 -16.45
N LEU A 288 -10.18 -5.94 -16.10
CA LEU A 288 -9.20 -5.37 -17.02
C LEU A 288 -9.09 -6.20 -18.30
N ARG A 289 -9.08 -7.53 -18.20
CA ARG A 289 -9.08 -8.43 -19.36
C ARG A 289 -10.35 -8.33 -20.19
N SER A 290 -11.52 -8.25 -19.55
CA SER A 290 -12.80 -8.11 -20.28
C SER A 290 -12.89 -6.76 -20.99
N LEU A 291 -12.46 -5.67 -20.35
CA LEU A 291 -12.35 -4.34 -20.95
C LEU A 291 -11.34 -4.32 -22.09
N GLN A 292 -10.17 -4.96 -21.93
CA GLN A 292 -9.19 -5.13 -23.02
C GLN A 292 -9.74 -5.94 -24.19
N ALA A 293 -10.59 -6.94 -23.95
CA ALA A 293 -11.23 -7.74 -25.01
C ALA A 293 -12.36 -6.98 -25.71
N LYS A 294 -13.15 -6.18 -24.97
CA LYS A 294 -14.18 -5.28 -25.52
C LYS A 294 -13.55 -4.11 -26.29
N SER A 295 -12.35 -3.69 -25.90
CA SER A 295 -11.56 -2.66 -26.56
C SER A 295 -11.17 -3.10 -27.97
N ARG A 296 -11.96 -2.69 -28.97
CA ARG A 296 -11.60 -2.83 -30.40
C ARG A 296 -10.39 -1.98 -30.80
N THR A 297 -9.90 -1.13 -29.90
CA THR A 297 -8.73 -0.28 -30.11
C THR A 297 -7.51 -0.94 -29.46
N ARG A 298 -6.49 -1.18 -30.28
CA ARG A 298 -5.17 -1.57 -29.78
C ARG A 298 -4.46 -0.31 -29.30
N VAL A 299 -4.18 -0.22 -28.00
CA VAL A 299 -3.30 0.83 -27.48
C VAL A 299 -1.89 0.52 -27.95
N LEU A 300 -1.36 1.37 -28.83
CA LEU A 300 0.01 1.29 -29.31
C LEU A 300 0.84 2.33 -28.55
N GLU A 301 1.96 1.89 -28.01
CA GLU A 301 2.98 2.78 -27.49
C GLU A 301 4.25 2.66 -28.32
N LEU A 302 5.00 3.75 -28.42
CA LEU A 302 6.33 3.70 -28.98
C LEU A 302 7.22 2.92 -28.00
N ARG A 303 7.98 1.95 -28.50
CA ARG A 303 8.91 1.16 -27.67
C ARG A 303 9.92 2.06 -26.94
N ASP A 304 10.40 3.10 -27.62
CA ASP A 304 11.22 4.17 -27.04
C ASP A 304 10.37 5.40 -26.76
N ASN A 305 9.51 5.32 -25.74
CA ASN A 305 8.78 6.48 -25.24
C ASN A 305 9.59 7.22 -24.14
N PRO A 306 9.33 8.52 -23.90
CA PRO A 306 10.05 9.29 -22.87
C PRO A 306 9.96 8.68 -21.47
N THR A 307 8.85 8.03 -21.14
CA THR A 307 8.63 7.36 -19.86
C THR A 307 9.53 6.14 -19.70
N ALA A 308 9.66 5.31 -20.73
CA ALA A 308 10.53 4.14 -20.79
C ALA A 308 12.00 4.57 -20.75
N GLN A 309 12.36 5.67 -21.42
CA GLN A 309 13.70 6.26 -21.30
C GLN A 309 13.99 6.72 -19.87
N ALA A 310 13.05 7.41 -19.22
CA ALA A 310 13.20 7.85 -17.84
C ALA A 310 13.28 6.67 -16.85
N GLU A 311 12.49 5.62 -17.07
CA GLU A 311 12.54 4.38 -16.28
C GLU A 311 13.87 3.66 -16.47
N ASN A 312 14.33 3.49 -17.71
CA ASN A 312 15.62 2.87 -18.01
C ASN A 312 16.79 3.64 -17.38
N LEU A 313 16.78 4.98 -17.46
CA LEU A 313 17.77 5.81 -16.78
C LEU A 313 17.72 5.59 -15.26
N LYS A 314 16.54 5.69 -14.64
CA LYS A 314 16.37 5.46 -13.21
C LYS A 314 16.85 4.07 -12.78
N MET A 315 16.52 3.03 -13.54
CA MET A 315 16.95 1.66 -13.27
C MET A 315 18.47 1.51 -13.44
N SER A 316 19.06 2.14 -14.46
CA SER A 316 20.52 2.16 -14.64
C SER A 316 21.25 2.90 -13.50
N THR A 317 20.70 4.02 -13.01
CA THR A 317 21.24 4.76 -11.86
C THR A 317 21.12 3.94 -10.57
N ILE A 318 19.96 3.30 -10.33
CA ILE A 318 19.78 2.47 -9.13
C ILE A 318 20.72 1.25 -9.15
N THR A 319 20.89 0.62 -10.31
CA THR A 319 21.77 -0.56 -10.43
C THR A 319 23.24 -0.18 -10.25
N THR A 320 23.69 0.93 -10.85
CA THR A 320 25.05 1.45 -10.66
C THR A 320 25.31 1.88 -9.21
N LEU A 321 24.39 2.61 -8.57
CA LEU A 321 24.51 2.99 -7.16
C LEU A 321 24.48 1.80 -6.21
N ARG A 322 23.69 0.75 -6.51
CA ARG A 322 23.69 -0.49 -5.72
C ARG A 322 25.00 -1.25 -5.88
N ALA A 323 25.55 -1.29 -7.10
CA ALA A 323 26.86 -1.88 -7.35
C ALA A 323 27.95 -1.10 -6.61
N GLU A 324 27.92 0.23 -6.67
CA GLU A 324 28.85 1.10 -5.93
C GLU A 324 28.76 0.89 -4.42
N ASN A 325 27.56 0.89 -3.84
CA ASN A 325 27.40 0.60 -2.41
C ASN A 325 27.94 -0.78 -2.04
N ARG A 326 27.71 -1.79 -2.87
CA ARG A 326 28.23 -3.15 -2.64
C ARG A 326 29.77 -3.16 -2.70
N ASP A 327 30.36 -2.48 -3.67
CA ASP A 327 31.81 -2.45 -3.87
C ASP A 327 32.51 -1.60 -2.77
N LEU A 328 31.89 -0.49 -2.34
CA LEU A 328 32.33 0.30 -1.18
C LEU A 328 32.21 -0.48 0.13
N LEU A 329 31.11 -1.22 0.33
CA LEU A 329 30.98 -2.12 1.48
C LEU A 329 32.04 -3.21 1.44
N ALA A 330 32.33 -3.80 0.27
CA ALA A 330 33.39 -4.80 0.15
C ALA A 330 34.78 -4.22 0.51
N GLN A 331 35.05 -2.96 0.16
CA GLN A 331 36.28 -2.25 0.56
C GLN A 331 36.33 -1.94 2.06
N LEU A 332 35.19 -1.57 2.68
CA LEU A 332 35.11 -1.35 4.12
C LEU A 332 35.29 -2.63 4.94
N HIS A 333 34.76 -3.77 4.45
CA HIS A 333 34.92 -5.07 5.11
C HIS A 333 36.31 -5.69 4.83
N GLY A 334 36.92 -5.43 3.68
CA GLY A 334 38.24 -5.91 3.29
C GLY A 334 39.32 -4.85 3.57
N SER A 335 39.90 -4.85 4.76
CA SER A 335 40.97 -3.94 5.20
C SER A 335 42.10 -3.73 4.16
N GLN A 336 41.97 -2.69 3.33
CA GLN A 336 43.02 -2.12 2.48
C GLN A 336 43.27 -0.69 2.93
N ALA A 337 43.98 -0.53 4.04
CA ALA A 337 44.16 0.74 4.71
C ALA A 337 45.21 1.68 4.08
N ASP A 338 45.88 1.31 2.97
CA ASP A 338 47.04 2.10 2.50
C ASP A 338 47.14 2.34 0.98
N VAL A 339 46.11 1.97 0.20
CA VAL A 339 46.05 2.33 -1.23
C VAL A 339 44.70 2.99 -1.53
N LYS A 340 44.73 4.28 -1.88
CA LYS A 340 43.55 5.02 -2.37
C LYS A 340 43.19 4.52 -3.78
N VAL A 341 42.40 3.45 -3.86
CA VAL A 341 41.87 2.93 -5.13
C VAL A 341 40.43 3.39 -5.29
N VAL A 342 40.13 4.06 -6.41
CA VAL A 342 38.74 4.44 -6.76
C VAL A 342 38.03 3.21 -7.33
N PRO A 343 36.86 2.80 -6.80
CA PRO A 343 36.05 1.75 -7.40
C PRO A 343 35.70 2.05 -8.86
N VAL A 344 35.73 1.04 -9.73
CA VAL A 344 35.30 1.18 -11.13
C VAL A 344 33.84 1.65 -11.22
N SER A 345 32.99 1.23 -10.27
CA SER A 345 31.61 1.69 -10.12
C SER A 345 31.48 3.20 -9.87
N ALA A 346 32.42 3.81 -9.14
CA ALA A 346 32.45 5.25 -8.90
C ALA A 346 32.88 6.05 -10.15
N LEU A 347 33.68 5.42 -11.03
CA LEU A 347 33.99 6.00 -12.35
C LEU A 347 32.79 5.91 -13.30
N GLU A 348 32.00 4.84 -13.21
CA GLU A 348 30.77 4.68 -13.98
C GLU A 348 29.68 5.66 -13.56
N SER A 349 29.52 5.93 -12.25
CA SER A 349 28.60 6.97 -11.77
C SER A 349 29.03 8.37 -12.22
N MET A 350 30.32 8.71 -12.12
CA MET A 350 30.83 9.99 -12.65
C MET A 350 30.62 10.14 -14.16
N LYS A 351 30.75 9.07 -14.94
CA LYS A 351 30.48 9.11 -16.39
C LYS A 351 29.01 9.36 -16.70
N LEU A 352 28.09 8.76 -15.92
CA LEU A 352 26.66 9.04 -16.03
C LEU A 352 26.37 10.51 -15.72
N ASP A 353 26.94 11.06 -14.64
CA ASP A 353 26.77 12.47 -14.26
C ASP A 353 27.27 13.44 -15.34
N ILE A 354 28.42 13.14 -15.97
CA ILE A 354 28.94 13.93 -17.10
C ILE A 354 27.95 13.89 -18.26
N SER A 355 27.43 12.71 -18.61
CA SER A 355 26.48 12.57 -19.71
C SER A 355 25.16 13.32 -19.46
N ASP A 356 24.69 13.37 -18.22
CA ASP A 356 23.50 14.12 -17.84
C ASP A 356 23.74 15.63 -17.84
N MET A 357 24.94 16.07 -17.46
CA MET A 357 25.35 17.46 -17.57
C MET A 357 25.41 17.91 -19.04
N GLU A 358 25.98 17.10 -19.92
CA GLU A 358 26.03 17.36 -21.37
C GLU A 358 24.61 17.50 -21.97
N ARG A 359 23.69 16.61 -21.58
CA ARG A 359 22.27 16.71 -21.97
C ARG A 359 21.64 18.02 -21.49
N SER A 360 21.87 18.41 -20.24
CA SER A 360 21.37 19.67 -19.67
C SER A 360 21.89 20.90 -20.42
N VAL A 361 23.16 20.88 -20.85
CA VAL A 361 23.75 21.93 -21.69
C VAL A 361 23.07 21.97 -23.05
N ALA A 362 22.90 20.83 -23.72
CA ALA A 362 22.24 20.75 -25.03
C ALA A 362 20.78 21.29 -24.97
N ASP A 363 20.04 20.99 -23.91
CA ASP A 363 18.68 21.50 -23.71
C ASP A 363 18.65 23.02 -23.49
N LYS A 364 19.59 23.55 -22.71
CA LYS A 364 19.73 25.01 -22.51
C LYS A 364 20.09 25.72 -23.81
N GLU A 365 21.01 25.17 -24.62
CA GLU A 365 21.36 25.71 -25.93
C GLU A 365 20.19 25.68 -26.90
N LYS A 366 19.41 24.59 -26.93
CA LYS A 366 18.19 24.48 -27.73
C LYS A 366 17.15 25.53 -27.34
N ARG A 367 16.97 25.75 -26.03
CA ARG A 367 16.09 26.82 -25.51
C ARG A 367 16.59 28.20 -25.94
N MET A 368 17.89 28.47 -25.84
CA MET A 368 18.49 29.74 -26.27
C MET A 368 18.30 29.97 -27.77
N ARG A 369 18.46 28.94 -28.61
CA ARG A 369 18.23 29.02 -30.05
C ARG A 369 16.78 29.38 -30.38
N ARG A 370 15.82 28.67 -29.78
CA ARG A 370 14.38 28.96 -29.93
C ARG A 370 14.04 30.38 -29.47
N LEU A 371 14.62 30.84 -28.38
CA LEU A 371 14.38 32.20 -27.89
C LEU A 371 14.89 33.25 -28.90
N LYS A 372 16.06 33.04 -29.50
CA LYS A 372 16.59 33.92 -30.57
C LYS A 372 15.70 33.90 -31.82
N GLU A 373 15.19 32.73 -32.22
CA GLU A 373 14.25 32.59 -33.33
C GLU A 373 12.95 33.37 -33.08
N ILE A 374 12.33 33.17 -31.91
CA ILE A 374 11.10 33.87 -31.51
C ILE A 374 11.34 35.38 -31.43
N TRP A 375 12.45 35.81 -30.85
CA TRP A 375 12.79 37.24 -30.77
C TRP A 375 12.96 37.85 -32.16
N THR A 376 13.62 37.13 -33.08
CA THR A 376 13.82 37.59 -34.46
C THR A 376 12.47 37.70 -35.20
N ALA A 377 11.61 36.69 -35.06
CA ALA A 377 10.26 36.68 -35.63
C ALA A 377 9.40 37.84 -35.07
N LYS A 378 9.37 38.02 -33.75
CA LYS A 378 8.62 39.11 -33.12
C LYS A 378 9.19 40.49 -33.47
N SER A 379 10.50 40.59 -33.64
CA SER A 379 11.14 41.84 -34.09
C SER A 379 10.81 42.13 -35.56
N SER A 380 10.67 41.12 -36.43
CA SER A 380 10.15 41.33 -37.79
C SER A 380 8.69 41.73 -37.79
N GLU A 381 7.84 41.08 -36.98
CA GLU A 381 6.42 41.46 -36.83
C GLU A 381 6.28 42.91 -36.35
N PHE A 382 7.08 43.32 -35.37
CA PHE A 382 7.10 44.71 -34.90
C PHE A 382 7.50 45.69 -36.01
N ARG A 383 8.57 45.37 -36.77
CA ARG A 383 9.01 46.21 -37.88
C ARG A 383 7.95 46.31 -38.98
N GLU A 384 7.26 45.21 -39.29
CA GLU A 384 6.18 45.19 -40.27
C GLU A 384 4.95 45.98 -39.80
N ALA A 385 4.57 45.85 -38.53
CA ALA A 385 3.49 46.64 -37.95
C ALA A 385 3.81 48.14 -37.99
N VAL A 386 5.02 48.55 -37.59
CA VAL A 386 5.44 49.96 -37.66
C VAL A 386 5.45 50.46 -39.11
N ALA A 387 5.94 49.66 -40.05
CA ALA A 387 5.92 49.99 -41.47
C ALA A 387 4.48 50.17 -41.98
N SER A 388 3.57 49.26 -41.63
CA SER A 388 2.17 49.32 -42.07
C SER A 388 1.36 50.45 -41.42
N LEU A 389 1.59 50.77 -40.15
CA LEU A 389 0.82 51.80 -39.44
C LEU A 389 1.38 53.20 -39.66
N LEU A 390 2.69 53.38 -39.54
CA LEU A 390 3.32 54.71 -39.58
C LEU A 390 3.96 55.02 -40.95
N GLY A 391 4.07 54.04 -41.85
CA GLY A 391 4.69 54.22 -43.16
C GLY A 391 6.22 54.26 -43.13
N TYR A 392 6.85 53.77 -42.06
CA TYR A 392 8.29 53.81 -41.84
C TYR A 392 8.90 52.44 -41.63
N LYS A 393 9.92 52.10 -42.43
CA LYS A 393 10.76 50.92 -42.22
C LYS A 393 11.89 51.26 -41.25
N LEU A 394 11.96 50.52 -40.14
CA LEU A 394 13.00 50.65 -39.12
C LEU A 394 14.06 49.56 -39.28
N ASP A 395 15.32 49.93 -39.41
CA ASP A 395 16.45 49.00 -39.39
C ASP A 395 17.37 49.32 -38.20
N PHE A 396 17.45 48.38 -37.25
CA PHE A 396 18.29 48.51 -36.06
C PHE A 396 19.75 48.17 -36.41
N LEU A 397 20.65 49.14 -36.26
CA LEU A 397 22.07 48.98 -36.54
C LEU A 397 22.81 48.41 -35.30
N PRO A 398 23.95 47.71 -35.50
CA PRO A 398 24.72 47.12 -34.39
C PRO A 398 25.25 48.13 -33.36
N ASN A 399 25.35 49.41 -33.75
CA ASN A 399 25.78 50.51 -32.89
C ASN A 399 24.64 51.13 -32.06
N GLY A 400 23.47 50.49 -32.01
CA GLY A 400 22.29 50.96 -31.25
C GLY A 400 21.48 52.06 -31.95
N ARG A 401 21.93 52.54 -33.12
CA ARG A 401 21.19 53.55 -33.90
C ARG A 401 20.07 52.91 -34.72
N VAL A 402 19.02 53.67 -34.96
CA VAL A 402 17.87 53.22 -35.75
C VAL A 402 17.87 53.96 -37.09
N ARG A 403 17.99 53.22 -38.18
CA ARG A 403 17.79 53.76 -39.53
C ARG A 403 16.30 53.73 -39.85
N VAL A 404 15.76 54.87 -40.23
CA VAL A 404 14.35 55.08 -40.55
C VAL A 404 14.27 55.42 -42.03
N THR A 405 13.51 54.63 -42.78
CA THR A 405 13.30 54.84 -44.21
C THR A 405 11.80 54.97 -44.45
N SER A 406 11.36 56.06 -45.09
CA SER A 406 9.93 56.20 -45.43
C SER A 406 9.56 55.23 -46.55
N MET A 407 8.42 54.55 -46.43
CA MET A 407 7.90 53.66 -47.46
C MET A 407 7.41 54.42 -48.70
N PHE A 408 7.01 55.68 -48.52
CA PHE A 408 6.46 56.53 -49.58
C PHE A 408 7.56 57.30 -50.33
N HIS A 409 8.77 57.35 -49.78
CA HIS A 409 9.91 57.98 -50.43
C HIS A 409 10.58 57.00 -51.42
N LEU A 410 10.37 57.23 -52.71
CA LEU A 410 10.99 56.49 -53.83
C LEU A 410 10.89 54.95 -53.73
N SER A 411 9.67 54.41 -53.65
CA SER A 411 9.46 53.03 -54.12
C SER A 411 9.61 52.98 -55.65
N PRO A 412 10.49 52.14 -56.23
CA PRO A 412 10.63 51.97 -57.68
C PRO A 412 9.33 51.56 -58.39
N ALA A 413 8.35 51.03 -57.64
CA ALA A 413 7.06 50.57 -58.15
C ALA A 413 6.12 51.70 -58.63
N TYR A 414 6.40 52.98 -58.35
CA TYR A 414 5.43 54.07 -58.58
C TYR A 414 5.95 55.26 -59.39
N ARG A 415 7.16 55.18 -60.00
CA ARG A 415 7.65 56.20 -60.92
C ARG A 415 7.40 55.75 -62.37
N HIS A 416 6.51 56.44 -63.08
CA HIS A 416 6.50 56.39 -64.55
C HIS A 416 7.67 57.24 -65.06
N GLY A 417 8.63 56.63 -65.75
CA GLY A 417 9.68 57.31 -66.50
C GLY A 417 11.11 56.83 -66.21
N ASP A 418 11.73 56.30 -67.27
CA ASP A 418 13.11 55.79 -67.43
C ASP A 418 13.53 54.55 -66.61
N GLY A 419 13.47 53.42 -67.32
CA GLY A 419 14.24 52.24 -66.98
C GLY A 419 15.67 52.40 -67.49
N ASP A 420 16.58 52.78 -66.60
CA ASP A 420 17.98 52.36 -66.68
C ASP A 420 18.65 52.49 -65.30
N ALA A 421 18.49 51.45 -64.48
CA ALA A 421 19.35 51.20 -63.34
C ALA A 421 19.38 49.68 -63.10
N SER A 422 20.12 49.02 -63.97
CA SER A 422 20.71 47.71 -63.71
C SER A 422 21.56 47.80 -62.43
N ASP A 423 21.14 47.17 -61.35
CA ASP A 423 22.01 46.17 -60.72
C ASP A 423 21.25 45.21 -59.79
N SER A 424 21.62 43.95 -59.99
CA SER A 424 21.17 42.69 -59.43
C SER A 424 21.19 42.57 -57.89
N GLN A 425 20.13 42.00 -57.29
CA GLN A 425 20.16 40.67 -56.62
C GLN A 425 18.76 40.28 -56.04
N GLY A 426 18.02 39.41 -56.73
CA GLY A 426 16.99 38.52 -56.13
C GLY A 426 15.57 39.06 -55.89
N PRO A 427 14.51 38.24 -56.09
CA PRO A 427 13.13 38.63 -55.85
C PRO A 427 12.91 38.73 -54.33
N GLY A 428 12.94 39.96 -53.82
CA GLY A 428 12.78 40.27 -52.39
C GLY A 428 13.73 41.33 -51.86
N SER A 429 14.77 41.72 -52.62
CA SER A 429 15.68 42.79 -52.23
C SER A 429 15.26 44.11 -52.88
N MET A 430 14.46 44.91 -52.17
CA MET A 430 14.31 46.34 -52.48
C MET A 430 15.67 47.00 -52.27
N GLY A 431 16.20 47.65 -53.31
CA GLY A 431 17.56 48.20 -53.37
C GLY A 431 18.01 48.97 -52.14
N ASN A 432 19.34 49.04 -51.95
CA ASN A 432 19.99 49.67 -50.81
C ASN A 432 19.45 51.09 -50.57
N GLY A 433 18.52 51.24 -49.64
CA GLY A 433 18.00 52.52 -49.13
C GLY A 433 19.04 53.29 -48.31
N GLU A 434 20.32 53.20 -48.66
CA GLU A 434 21.43 53.81 -47.93
C GLU A 434 21.50 55.32 -48.14
N GLU A 435 21.01 55.84 -49.26
CA GLU A 435 21.13 57.27 -49.60
C GLU A 435 19.93 58.13 -49.16
N ASN A 436 18.79 57.49 -48.86
CA ASN A 436 17.51 58.15 -48.60
C ASN A 436 16.89 57.74 -47.26
N SER A 437 17.70 57.71 -46.20
CA SER A 437 17.28 57.29 -44.87
C SER A 437 17.69 58.29 -43.80
N ILE A 438 17.01 58.24 -42.66
CA ILE A 438 17.31 59.07 -41.50
C ILE A 438 17.80 58.17 -40.39
N ILE A 439 19.02 58.42 -39.89
CA ILE A 439 19.62 57.68 -38.80
C ILE A 439 19.36 58.44 -37.51
N PHE A 440 18.59 57.82 -36.62
CA PHE A 440 18.34 58.31 -35.27
C PHE A 440 19.28 57.63 -34.27
N ASP A 441 19.93 58.45 -33.47
CA ASP A 441 20.68 58.03 -32.29
C ASP A 441 19.80 58.26 -31.06
N GLY A 442 19.19 57.19 -30.55
CA GLY A 442 18.26 57.25 -29.43
C GLY A 442 18.92 57.58 -28.09
N GLU A 443 20.22 57.31 -27.94
CA GLU A 443 20.96 57.58 -26.70
C GLU A 443 21.38 59.05 -26.61
N ASN A 444 21.83 59.63 -27.74
CA ASN A 444 22.24 61.03 -27.79
C ASN A 444 21.10 61.98 -28.24
N GLY A 445 19.94 61.45 -28.62
CA GLY A 445 18.82 62.23 -29.15
C GLY A 445 19.14 62.97 -30.45
N THR A 446 20.13 62.50 -31.22
CA THR A 446 20.59 63.18 -32.44
C THR A 446 20.04 62.51 -33.69
N MET A 447 19.78 63.32 -34.72
CA MET A 447 19.29 62.86 -36.01
C MET A 447 20.31 63.21 -37.10
N LYS A 448 20.65 62.24 -37.95
CA LYS A 448 21.52 62.45 -39.12
C LYS A 448 20.83 61.93 -40.37
N ILE A 449 20.84 62.74 -41.43
CA ILE A 449 20.31 62.34 -42.73
C ILE A 449 21.42 61.57 -43.47
N SER A 450 21.12 60.40 -44.01
CA SER A 450 22.06 59.67 -44.86
C SER A 450 22.18 60.38 -46.23
N GLY A 451 23.37 60.34 -46.84
CA GLY A 451 23.67 61.08 -48.09
C GLY A 451 24.23 62.51 -47.92
N GLY A 452 24.27 63.05 -46.69
CA GLY A 452 24.87 64.37 -46.41
C GLY A 452 23.95 65.58 -46.70
N PRO A 453 24.39 66.81 -46.35
CA PRO A 453 23.53 68.01 -46.36
C PRO A 453 23.12 68.49 -47.77
N ASN A 454 23.83 68.04 -48.81
CA ASN A 454 23.54 68.34 -50.21
C ASN A 454 22.88 67.17 -50.95
N SER A 455 22.45 66.12 -50.23
CA SER A 455 21.64 65.04 -50.84
C SER A 455 20.30 65.60 -51.32
N LEU A 456 19.80 65.08 -52.44
CA LEU A 456 18.47 65.43 -52.98
C LEU A 456 17.38 65.21 -51.93
N PHE A 457 17.48 64.11 -51.16
CA PHE A 457 16.58 63.80 -50.05
C PHE A 457 16.66 64.86 -48.94
N ALA A 458 17.88 65.26 -48.54
CA ALA A 458 18.09 66.27 -47.51
C ALA A 458 17.58 67.65 -47.92
N MET A 459 17.71 68.01 -49.21
CA MET A 459 17.19 69.28 -49.75
C MET A 459 15.67 69.30 -49.81
N GLU A 460 15.03 68.19 -50.18
CA GLU A 460 13.58 68.07 -50.27
C GLU A 460 12.91 68.25 -48.90
N ILE A 461 13.42 67.58 -47.87
CA ILE A 461 12.87 67.65 -46.50
C ILE A 461 13.41 68.84 -45.68
N LYS A 462 14.33 69.64 -46.24
CA LYS A 462 15.02 70.73 -45.51
C LYS A 462 14.07 71.73 -44.85
N HIS A 463 12.99 72.07 -45.56
CA HIS A 463 11.98 73.00 -45.06
C HIS A 463 11.19 72.40 -43.88
N LEU A 464 10.89 71.11 -43.91
CA LEU A 464 10.25 70.38 -42.81
C LEU A 464 11.18 70.23 -41.61
N ILE A 465 12.48 70.00 -41.83
CA ILE A 465 13.49 69.93 -40.76
C ILE A 465 13.60 71.27 -40.05
N LYS A 466 13.71 72.38 -40.79
CA LYS A 466 13.78 73.72 -40.19
C LYS A 466 12.56 74.00 -39.31
N PHE A 467 11.37 73.75 -39.83
CA PHE A 467 10.13 74.06 -39.11
C PHE A 467 9.84 73.12 -37.92
N TRP A 468 9.99 71.81 -38.09
CA TRP A 468 9.61 70.84 -37.05
C TRP A 468 10.76 70.44 -36.12
N VAL A 469 11.99 70.35 -36.62
CA VAL A 469 13.14 69.89 -35.84
C VAL A 469 13.95 71.05 -35.24
N GLU A 470 14.25 72.10 -36.01
CA GLU A 470 15.03 73.25 -35.51
C GLU A 470 14.19 74.21 -34.66
N GLU A 471 13.00 74.61 -35.13
CA GLU A 471 12.14 75.56 -34.42
C GLU A 471 11.32 74.91 -33.30
N ARG A 472 10.69 73.75 -33.57
CA ARG A 472 9.75 73.10 -32.63
C ARG A 472 10.31 71.91 -31.86
N LYS A 473 11.45 71.34 -32.29
CA LYS A 473 12.11 70.17 -31.66
C LYS A 473 11.21 68.95 -31.50
N ASP A 474 10.31 68.71 -32.46
CA ASP A 474 9.34 67.61 -32.43
C ASP A 474 9.54 66.66 -33.62
N ILE A 475 10.21 65.53 -33.35
CA ILE A 475 10.51 64.48 -34.35
C ILE A 475 9.25 63.72 -34.78
N PRO A 476 8.33 63.29 -33.89
CA PRO A 476 7.05 62.72 -34.30
C PRO A 476 6.26 63.58 -35.29
N CYS A 477 6.13 64.89 -35.01
CA CYS A 477 5.44 65.80 -35.93
C CYS A 477 6.18 65.98 -37.27
N PHE A 478 7.52 66.02 -37.22
CA PHE A 478 8.36 66.02 -38.43
C PHE A 478 8.11 64.78 -39.30
N LEU A 479 8.15 63.58 -38.71
CA LEU A 479 7.89 62.33 -39.43
C LEU A 479 6.46 62.27 -39.97
N ALA A 480 5.46 62.73 -39.21
CA ALA A 480 4.08 62.77 -39.71
C ALA A 480 3.93 63.72 -40.92
N ALA A 481 4.50 64.92 -40.85
CA ALA A 481 4.48 65.89 -41.95
C ALA A 481 5.22 65.37 -43.19
N MET A 482 6.38 64.72 -42.98
CA MET A 482 7.15 64.10 -44.05
C MET A 482 6.41 62.93 -44.70
N THR A 483 5.67 62.14 -43.92
CA THR A 483 4.80 61.08 -44.46
C THR A 483 3.71 61.64 -45.36
N LEU A 484 3.05 62.73 -44.94
CA LEU A 484 2.01 63.38 -45.75
C LEU A 484 2.58 63.96 -47.04
N ASP A 485 3.69 64.71 -46.96
CA ASP A 485 4.36 65.30 -48.13
C ASP A 485 4.81 64.23 -49.14
N PHE A 486 5.37 63.11 -48.66
CA PHE A 486 5.72 62.00 -49.55
C PHE A 486 4.51 61.23 -50.07
N PHE A 487 3.45 61.06 -49.28
CA PHE A 487 2.22 60.42 -49.74
C PHE A 487 1.56 61.22 -50.86
N ASP A 488 1.46 62.54 -50.73
CA ASP A 488 0.87 63.44 -51.73
C ASP A 488 1.66 63.40 -53.06
N LYS A 489 2.97 63.17 -52.99
CA LYS A 489 3.84 62.97 -54.15
C LYS A 489 3.71 61.58 -54.79
N THR A 490 3.03 60.62 -54.15
CA THR A 490 2.77 59.29 -54.74
C THR A 490 1.46 59.25 -55.54
N THR A 491 1.40 58.39 -56.54
CA THR A 491 0.25 58.23 -57.46
C THR A 491 -1.07 57.80 -56.79
N ARG A 492 -1.05 57.47 -55.48
CA ARG A 492 -2.23 57.12 -54.68
C ARG A 492 -3.10 58.33 -54.34
N ALA A 493 -2.49 59.49 -54.13
CA ALA A 493 -3.20 60.74 -53.88
C ALA A 493 -3.89 61.29 -55.14
N ALA A 494 -3.42 60.92 -56.33
CA ALA A 494 -4.00 61.33 -57.62
C ALA A 494 -5.18 60.45 -58.10
N ARG A 495 -5.53 59.37 -57.37
CA ARG A 495 -6.64 58.45 -57.71
C ARG A 495 -7.85 58.55 -56.79
N MET A 496 -7.76 59.28 -55.67
CA MET A 496 -8.93 59.81 -54.96
C MET A 496 -9.28 61.17 -55.55
#